data_AF-Q7P503-F1
#
_entry.id   AF-Q7P503-F1
#
_cell.length_a   1.000
_cell.length_b   1.000
_cell.length_c   1.000
_cell.angle_alpha   90.00
_cell.angle_beta   90.00
_cell.angle_gamma   90.00
#
_symmetry.space_group_name_H-M   'P 1'
#
loop_
_entity.id
_entity.type
_entity.pdbx_description
1 polymer ?
#
loop_
_entity_poly.entity_id
_entity_poly.type
_entity_poly.pdbx_seq_one_letter_code
_entity_poly.pdbx_strand_id
1 'polypeptide(L)'
;MTTIVFGCLLGKIFSPYISAVIAEIGVIVNRTTELRPILMGLTLSVIMGIILTLPISSAAIGISLGLSGLAAGAALTGCCCQMIGFAVMSYDDNDLGTVFSIGFGTSMIQIPNIIKNPIIWIPPIASSAILGVLSTTVFKLSSNSIASGMGTSGFVGQIASFTANGMSYLPTMIILHFLLPAILTFIIYKLLKKKGYIKAGDLKI
;
A
#
# COMPACT_ATOMS: atom_id res chain seq x y z
N MET A 1 -0.57 -23.03 -28.24
CA MET A 1 -1.45 -23.95 -27.48
C MET A 1 -0.67 -24.66 -26.36
N THR A 2 0.49 -25.23 -26.66
CA THR A 2 1.36 -25.93 -25.69
C THR A 2 1.75 -25.08 -24.48
N THR A 3 2.12 -23.81 -24.68
CA THR A 3 2.47 -22.87 -23.58
C THR A 3 1.29 -22.58 -22.63
N ILE A 4 0.07 -22.50 -23.15
CA ILE A 4 -1.15 -22.25 -22.36
C ILE A 4 -1.49 -23.50 -21.54
N VAL A 5 -1.42 -24.69 -22.15
CA VAL A 5 -1.73 -25.96 -21.47
C VAL A 5 -0.71 -26.25 -20.36
N PHE A 6 0.59 -26.08 -20.65
CA PHE A 6 1.63 -26.22 -19.63
C PHE A 6 1.51 -25.17 -18.53
N GLY A 7 1.20 -23.91 -18.87
CA GLY A 7 0.94 -22.86 -17.89
C GLY A 7 -0.25 -23.17 -16.98
N CYS A 8 -1.35 -23.69 -17.53
CA CYS A 8 -2.52 -24.11 -16.75
C CYS A 8 -2.20 -25.30 -15.83
N LEU A 9 -1.42 -26.27 -16.31
CA LEU A 9 -1.04 -27.45 -15.54
C LEU A 9 -0.12 -27.09 -14.36
N LEU A 10 0.92 -26.29 -14.63
CA LEU A 10 1.80 -25.76 -13.60
C LEU A 10 1.02 -24.88 -12.62
N GLY A 11 0.14 -24.01 -13.12
CA GLY A 11 -0.74 -23.19 -12.29
C GLY A 11 -1.58 -24.03 -11.33
N LYS A 12 -2.17 -25.14 -11.78
CA LYS A 12 -2.92 -26.06 -10.91
C LYS A 12 -2.05 -26.73 -9.84
N ILE A 13 -0.81 -27.11 -10.18
CA ILE A 13 0.11 -27.76 -9.24
C ILE A 13 0.60 -26.77 -8.17
N PHE A 14 0.91 -25.53 -8.56
CA PHE A 14 1.45 -24.52 -7.64
C PHE A 14 0.36 -23.70 -6.91
N SER A 15 -0.85 -23.62 -7.44
CA SER A 15 -1.99 -22.93 -6.81
C SER A 15 -2.21 -23.30 -5.34
N PRO A 16 -2.25 -24.58 -4.91
CA PRO A 16 -2.51 -24.90 -3.50
C PRO A 16 -1.44 -24.35 -2.56
N TYR A 17 -0.17 -24.33 -2.96
CA TYR A 17 0.92 -23.78 -2.14
C TYR A 17 0.80 -22.27 -1.99
N ILE A 18 0.48 -21.57 -3.09
CA ILE A 18 0.28 -20.11 -3.07
C ILE A 18 -0.98 -19.76 -2.26
N SER A 19 -2.06 -20.52 -2.43
CA SER A 19 -3.31 -20.33 -1.68
C SER A 19 -3.12 -20.54 -0.18
N ALA A 20 -2.29 -21.52 0.25
CA ALA A 20 -1.96 -21.72 1.66
C ALA A 20 -1.26 -20.49 2.26
N VAL A 21 -0.29 -19.92 1.56
CA VAL A 21 0.40 -18.69 2.01
C VAL A 21 -0.58 -17.51 2.09
N ILE A 22 -1.44 -17.33 1.09
CA ILE A 22 -2.46 -16.27 1.09
C ILE A 22 -3.44 -16.45 2.26
N ALA A 23 -3.82 -17.70 2.58
CA ALA A 23 -4.70 -18.00 3.71
C ALA A 23 -4.07 -17.62 5.05
N GLU A 24 -2.79 -17.96 5.27
CA GLU A 24 -2.06 -17.58 6.49
C GLU A 24 -1.94 -16.05 6.64
N ILE A 25 -1.61 -15.35 5.54
CA ILE A 25 -1.63 -13.88 5.51
C ILE A 25 -3.02 -13.37 5.88
N GLY A 26 -4.06 -14.00 5.33
CA GLY A 26 -5.45 -13.68 5.64
C GLY A 26 -5.80 -13.80 7.13
N VAL A 27 -5.34 -14.86 7.78
CA VAL A 27 -5.51 -15.06 9.24
C VAL A 27 -4.81 -13.96 10.03
N ILE A 28 -3.59 -13.59 9.66
CA ILE A 28 -2.84 -12.51 10.31
C ILE A 28 -3.58 -11.17 10.19
N VAL A 29 -4.06 -10.86 8.99
CA VAL A 29 -4.84 -9.65 8.72
C VAL A 29 -6.14 -9.65 9.52
N ASN A 30 -6.87 -10.77 9.56
CA ASN A 30 -8.13 -10.85 10.31
C ASN A 30 -7.91 -10.63 11.82
N ARG A 31 -6.91 -11.30 12.42
CA ARG A 31 -6.52 -11.07 13.83
C ARG A 31 -6.15 -9.62 14.11
N THR A 32 -5.57 -8.94 13.12
CA THR A 32 -5.22 -7.54 13.23
C THR A 32 -6.47 -6.64 13.32
N THR A 33 -7.57 -7.01 12.67
CA THR A 33 -8.83 -6.25 12.72
C THR A 33 -9.53 -6.33 14.08
N GLU A 34 -9.23 -7.36 14.88
CA GLU A 34 -9.76 -7.54 16.24
C GLU A 34 -9.03 -6.68 17.28
N LEU A 35 -7.89 -6.08 16.89
CA LEU A 35 -7.11 -5.23 17.78
C LEU A 35 -7.80 -3.88 18.03
N ARG A 36 -7.40 -3.22 19.12
CA ARG A 36 -7.83 -1.85 19.41
C ARG A 36 -7.45 -0.90 18.25
N PRO A 37 -8.20 0.19 18.01
CA PRO A 37 -8.03 1.05 16.84
C PRO A 37 -6.59 1.50 16.57
N ILE A 38 -5.82 1.85 17.61
CA ILE A 38 -4.41 2.24 17.47
C ILE A 38 -3.56 1.09 16.91
N LEU A 39 -3.65 -0.09 17.50
CA LEU A 39 -2.85 -1.25 17.09
C LEU A 39 -3.32 -1.80 15.74
N MET A 40 -4.63 -1.87 15.54
CA MET A 40 -5.23 -2.23 14.25
C MET A 40 -4.73 -1.29 13.16
N GLY A 41 -4.85 0.03 13.38
CA GLY A 41 -4.42 1.04 12.42
C GLY A 41 -2.96 0.90 12.04
N LEU A 42 -2.06 0.76 13.02
CA LEU A 42 -0.61 0.63 12.80
C LEU A 42 -0.25 -0.64 12.03
N THR A 43 -0.76 -1.78 12.45
CA THR A 43 -0.33 -3.08 11.92
C THR A 43 -1.02 -3.38 10.59
N LEU A 44 -2.31 -3.07 10.46
CA LEU A 44 -3.08 -3.33 9.24
C LEU A 44 -2.58 -2.46 8.07
N SER A 45 -2.30 -1.19 8.31
CA SER A 45 -1.80 -0.28 7.27
C SER A 45 -0.42 -0.73 6.75
N VAL A 46 0.46 -1.15 7.66
CA VAL A 46 1.81 -1.63 7.32
C VAL A 46 1.72 -2.93 6.53
N ILE A 47 0.95 -3.91 7.01
CA ILE A 47 0.80 -5.21 6.35
C ILE A 47 0.18 -5.03 4.96
N MET A 48 -0.94 -4.32 4.85
CA MET A 48 -1.62 -4.11 3.56
C MET A 48 -0.80 -3.27 2.60
N GLY A 49 -0.07 -2.26 3.11
CA GLY A 49 0.89 -1.50 2.32
C GLY A 49 2.00 -2.38 1.76
N ILE A 50 2.61 -3.22 2.59
CA ILE A 50 3.66 -4.17 2.17
C ILE A 50 3.13 -5.12 1.09
N ILE A 51 1.95 -5.71 1.32
CA ILE A 51 1.32 -6.63 0.37
C ILE A 51 1.05 -5.94 -0.97
N LEU A 52 0.62 -4.68 -0.97
CA LEU A 52 0.39 -3.92 -2.21
C LEU A 52 1.66 -3.74 -3.04
N THR A 53 2.81 -3.54 -2.39
CA THR A 53 4.09 -3.38 -3.10
C THR A 53 4.64 -4.70 -3.60
N LEU A 54 4.41 -5.80 -2.87
CA LEU A 54 4.80 -7.15 -3.30
C LEU A 54 3.98 -7.61 -4.52
N PRO A 55 4.46 -8.60 -5.30
CA PRO A 55 3.72 -9.16 -6.44
C PRO A 55 2.56 -10.08 -5.99
N ILE A 56 1.74 -9.60 -5.04
CA ILE A 56 0.58 -10.26 -4.44
C ILE A 56 -0.62 -9.33 -4.64
N SER A 57 -1.79 -9.88 -4.96
CA SER A 57 -3.00 -9.06 -5.09
C SER A 57 -3.56 -8.65 -3.72
N SER A 58 -3.15 -7.48 -3.22
CA SER A 58 -3.69 -6.86 -2.01
C SER A 58 -5.21 -6.64 -2.09
N ALA A 59 -5.73 -6.27 -3.26
CA ALA A 59 -7.17 -6.10 -3.47
C ALA A 59 -7.94 -7.43 -3.33
N ALA A 60 -7.40 -8.54 -3.85
CA ALA A 60 -8.01 -9.85 -3.67
C ALA A 60 -8.04 -10.26 -2.19
N ILE A 61 -6.96 -9.96 -1.44
CA ILE A 61 -6.92 -10.20 0.01
C ILE A 61 -8.00 -9.37 0.72
N GLY A 62 -8.09 -8.08 0.41
CA GLY A 62 -9.11 -7.19 0.97
C GLY A 62 -10.54 -7.68 0.74
N ILE A 63 -10.85 -8.16 -0.48
CA ILE A 63 -12.14 -8.76 -0.84
C ILE A 63 -12.37 -10.09 -0.11
N SER A 64 -11.38 -10.99 -0.11
CA SER A 64 -11.51 -12.32 0.50
C SER A 64 -11.76 -12.29 2.01
N LEU A 65 -11.20 -11.27 2.69
CA LEU A 65 -11.39 -11.05 4.12
C LEU A 65 -12.59 -10.17 4.45
N GLY A 66 -13.27 -9.64 3.44
CA GLY A 66 -14.41 -8.74 3.64
C GLY A 66 -14.04 -7.48 4.43
N LEU A 67 -12.82 -6.95 4.26
CA LEU A 67 -12.38 -5.76 4.99
C LEU A 67 -13.37 -4.63 4.77
N SER A 68 -13.86 -4.02 5.84
CA SER A 68 -14.86 -2.97 5.76
C SER A 68 -14.70 -1.99 6.92
N GLY A 69 -15.37 -0.83 6.81
CA GLY A 69 -15.35 0.19 7.84
C GLY A 69 -13.93 0.72 8.11
N LEU A 70 -13.59 0.89 9.39
CA LEU A 70 -12.30 1.44 9.84
C LEU A 70 -11.11 0.59 9.43
N ALA A 71 -11.26 -0.73 9.39
CA ALA A 71 -10.19 -1.64 8.98
C ALA A 71 -9.83 -1.42 7.50
N ALA A 72 -10.84 -1.31 6.63
CA ALA A 72 -10.62 -1.00 5.21
C ALA A 72 -10.01 0.39 5.00
N GLY A 73 -10.40 1.39 5.79
CA GLY A 73 -9.81 2.74 5.74
C GLY A 73 -8.34 2.77 6.17
N ALA A 74 -7.99 2.02 7.22
CA ALA A 74 -6.61 1.88 7.67
C ALA A 74 -5.73 1.20 6.62
N ALA A 75 -6.20 0.08 6.06
CA ALA A 75 -5.56 -0.65 4.98
C ALA A 75 -5.32 0.25 3.76
N LEU A 76 -6.38 0.95 3.30
CA LEU A 76 -6.31 1.89 2.18
C LEU A 76 -5.26 2.98 2.43
N THR A 77 -5.24 3.56 3.63
CA THR A 77 -4.28 4.62 3.98
C THR A 77 -2.84 4.11 3.87
N GLY A 78 -2.55 2.90 4.38
CA GLY A 78 -1.23 2.29 4.26
C GLY A 78 -0.82 2.01 2.81
N CYS A 79 -1.76 1.55 2.00
CA CYS A 79 -1.59 1.40 0.56
C CYS A 79 -1.27 2.74 -0.15
N CYS A 80 -1.95 3.84 0.22
CA CYS A 80 -1.64 5.18 -0.28
C CYS A 80 -0.24 5.65 0.13
N CYS A 81 0.19 5.36 1.36
CA CYS A 81 1.54 5.68 1.84
C CYS A 81 2.64 5.06 0.98
N GLN A 82 2.47 3.81 0.56
CA GLN A 82 3.43 3.14 -0.31
C GLN A 82 3.49 3.79 -1.69
N MET A 83 2.34 3.98 -2.34
CA MET A 83 2.30 4.52 -3.71
C MET A 83 2.79 5.97 -3.77
N ILE A 84 2.20 6.87 -2.97
CA ILE A 84 2.59 8.28 -2.96
C ILE A 84 3.98 8.47 -2.36
N GLY A 85 4.32 7.69 -1.34
CA GLY A 85 5.65 7.71 -0.74
C GLY A 85 6.73 7.38 -1.77
N PHE A 86 6.58 6.27 -2.50
CA PHE A 86 7.53 5.91 -3.56
C PHE A 86 7.55 6.93 -4.69
N ALA A 87 6.40 7.45 -5.12
CA ALA A 87 6.34 8.47 -6.16
C ALA A 87 7.19 9.71 -5.79
N VAL A 88 6.99 10.25 -4.58
CA VAL A 88 7.70 11.46 -4.12
C VAL A 88 9.19 11.20 -3.92
N MET A 89 9.59 10.04 -3.40
CA MET A 89 11.01 9.70 -3.27
C MET A 89 11.70 9.52 -4.63
N SER A 90 10.97 8.99 -5.62
CA SER A 90 11.48 8.68 -6.94
C SER A 90 11.61 9.89 -7.87
N TYR A 91 11.09 11.05 -7.46
CA TYR A 91 11.05 12.29 -8.26
C TYR A 91 12.43 12.78 -8.70
N ASP A 92 13.44 12.66 -7.84
CA ASP A 92 14.81 13.08 -8.17
C ASP A 92 15.47 12.14 -9.21
N ASP A 93 15.01 10.89 -9.31
CA ASP A 93 15.68 9.82 -10.05
C ASP A 93 14.97 9.43 -11.37
N ASN A 94 13.73 9.89 -11.59
CA ASN A 94 12.87 9.47 -12.71
C ASN A 94 12.13 10.66 -13.36
N ASP A 95 11.61 10.44 -14.57
CA ASP A 95 10.72 11.38 -15.23
C ASP A 95 9.34 11.46 -14.54
N LEU A 96 8.64 12.56 -14.78
CA LEU A 96 7.31 12.79 -14.22
C LEU A 96 6.31 11.68 -14.56
N GLY A 97 6.38 11.10 -15.77
CA GLY A 97 5.47 10.03 -16.19
C GLY A 97 5.65 8.78 -15.34
N THR A 98 6.89 8.40 -15.05
CA THR A 98 7.22 7.30 -14.13
C THR A 98 6.75 7.60 -12.70
N VAL A 99 6.96 8.82 -12.21
CA VAL A 99 6.48 9.24 -10.87
C VAL A 99 4.96 9.10 -10.77
N PHE A 100 4.22 9.57 -11.79
CA PHE A 100 2.76 9.41 -11.84
C PHE A 100 2.34 7.94 -11.95
N SER A 101 3.09 7.13 -12.70
CA SER A 101 2.82 5.69 -12.84
C SER A 101 3.00 4.93 -11.52
N ILE A 102 3.98 5.30 -10.71
CA ILE A 102 4.14 4.74 -9.35
C ILE A 102 2.99 5.21 -8.44
N GLY A 103 2.72 6.51 -8.46
CA GLY A 103 1.78 7.16 -7.55
C GLY A 103 0.32 6.80 -7.83
N PHE A 104 -0.07 6.58 -9.09
CA PHE A 104 -1.46 6.34 -9.49
C PHE A 104 -1.66 5.03 -10.24
N GLY A 105 -0.58 4.34 -10.61
CA GLY A 105 -0.63 3.00 -11.21
C GLY A 105 -0.35 1.93 -10.15
N THR A 106 0.91 1.71 -9.80
CA THR A 106 1.31 0.71 -8.80
C THR A 106 2.71 0.94 -8.23
N SER A 107 2.89 0.64 -6.93
CA SER A 107 4.22 0.66 -6.31
C SER A 107 5.05 -0.60 -6.60
N MET A 108 4.45 -1.64 -7.17
CA MET A 108 5.15 -2.88 -7.55
C MET A 108 6.32 -2.62 -8.52
N ILE A 109 6.29 -1.52 -9.26
CA ILE A 109 7.37 -1.11 -10.19
C ILE A 109 8.70 -0.90 -9.44
N GLN A 110 8.66 -0.57 -8.14
CA GLN A 110 9.85 -0.35 -7.32
C GLN A 110 10.44 -1.65 -6.71
N ILE A 111 9.81 -2.82 -6.90
CA ILE A 111 10.32 -4.10 -6.36
C ILE A 111 11.77 -4.41 -6.78
N PRO A 112 12.18 -4.25 -8.06
CA PRO A 112 13.57 -4.47 -8.45
C PRO A 112 14.57 -3.59 -7.69
N ASN A 113 14.16 -2.37 -7.32
CA ASN A 113 14.97 -1.44 -6.55
C ASN A 113 14.98 -1.79 -5.06
N ILE A 114 13.86 -2.25 -4.50
CA ILE A 114 13.77 -2.73 -3.11
C ILE A 114 14.68 -3.95 -2.91
N ILE A 115 14.78 -4.85 -3.90
CA ILE A 115 15.69 -6.00 -3.84
C ILE A 115 17.15 -5.56 -3.79
N LYS A 116 17.52 -4.50 -4.53
CA LYS A 116 18.90 -3.97 -4.55
C LYS A 116 19.23 -3.21 -3.27
N ASN A 117 18.31 -2.36 -2.79
CA ASN A 117 18.47 -1.60 -1.56
C ASN A 117 17.16 -1.63 -0.73
N PRO A 118 17.00 -2.58 0.21
CA PRO A 118 15.79 -2.70 1.03
C PRO A 118 15.49 -1.46 1.88
N ILE A 119 16.49 -0.60 2.12
CA ILE A 119 16.35 0.59 2.96
C ILE A 119 15.40 1.62 2.34
N ILE A 120 15.25 1.62 1.00
CA ILE A 120 14.31 2.52 0.31
C ILE A 120 12.85 2.26 0.68
N TRP A 121 12.54 1.09 1.24
CA TRP A 121 11.18 0.73 1.63
C TRP A 121 10.81 1.20 3.05
N ILE A 122 11.81 1.56 3.86
CA ILE A 122 11.58 2.02 5.24
C ILE A 122 10.75 3.32 5.30
N PRO A 123 11.03 4.37 4.49
CA PRO A 123 10.23 5.59 4.52
C PRO A 123 8.73 5.39 4.34
N PRO A 124 8.24 4.69 3.29
CA PRO A 124 6.80 4.49 3.10
C PRO A 124 6.19 3.55 4.15
N ILE A 125 6.92 2.54 4.63
CA ILE A 125 6.46 1.67 5.74
C ILE A 125 6.27 2.50 7.01
N ALA A 126 7.24 3.33 7.38
CA ALA A 126 7.15 4.18 8.55
C ALA A 126 6.00 5.21 8.43
N SER A 127 5.81 5.78 7.24
CA SER A 127 4.67 6.65 6.95
C SER A 127 3.34 5.90 7.12
N SER A 128 3.24 4.67 6.62
CA SER A 128 2.04 3.84 6.75
C SER A 128 1.68 3.52 8.21
N ALA A 129 2.68 3.24 9.05
CA ALA A 129 2.47 2.96 10.47
C ALA A 129 1.86 4.16 11.21
N ILE A 130 2.40 5.36 10.95
CA ILE A 130 1.93 6.61 11.58
C ILE A 130 0.54 6.97 11.08
N LEU A 131 0.34 6.95 9.76
CA LEU A 131 -0.91 7.38 9.15
C LEU A 131 -2.04 6.38 9.32
N GLY A 132 -1.74 5.08 9.46
CA GLY A 132 -2.72 4.06 9.83
C GLY A 132 -3.36 4.32 11.19
N VAL A 133 -2.56 4.74 12.19
CA VAL A 133 -3.09 5.15 13.51
C VAL A 133 -3.98 6.38 13.36
N LEU A 134 -3.52 7.41 12.66
CA LEU A 134 -4.30 8.64 12.46
C LEU A 134 -5.62 8.39 11.71
N SER A 135 -5.59 7.52 10.70
CA SER A 135 -6.75 7.10 9.91
C SER A 135 -7.84 6.46 10.78
N THR A 136 -7.44 5.63 11.74
CA THR A 136 -8.38 4.92 12.62
C THR A 136 -8.86 5.75 13.83
N THR A 137 -7.98 6.55 14.44
CA THR A 137 -8.32 7.24 15.70
C THR A 137 -8.86 8.66 15.51
N VAL A 138 -8.24 9.44 14.62
CA VAL A 138 -8.54 10.87 14.46
C VAL A 138 -9.60 11.06 13.38
N PHE A 139 -9.33 10.52 12.19
CA PHE A 139 -10.16 10.74 11.01
C PHE A 139 -11.29 9.72 10.85
N LYS A 140 -11.21 8.59 11.57
CA LYS A 140 -12.18 7.49 11.56
C LYS A 140 -12.60 7.11 10.13
N LEU A 141 -11.60 7.00 9.25
CA LEU A 141 -11.83 6.75 7.83
C LEU A 141 -12.45 5.37 7.63
N SER A 142 -13.61 5.33 6.98
CA SER A 142 -14.25 4.09 6.55
C SER A 142 -14.08 3.84 5.05
N SER A 143 -13.91 2.58 4.66
CA SER A 143 -13.89 2.20 3.24
C SER A 143 -14.47 0.79 3.03
N ASN A 144 -14.38 0.28 1.80
CA ASN A 144 -14.88 -1.04 1.43
C ASN A 144 -13.73 -2.01 1.06
N SER A 145 -14.09 -3.28 0.86
CA SER A 145 -13.14 -4.38 0.67
C SER A 145 -12.31 -4.23 -0.60
N ILE A 146 -12.91 -3.73 -1.68
CA ILE A 146 -12.22 -3.49 -2.95
C ILE A 146 -11.16 -2.40 -2.77
N ALA A 147 -11.52 -1.30 -2.12
CA ALA A 147 -10.64 -0.16 -1.90
C ALA A 147 -9.47 -0.44 -0.96
N SER A 148 -9.69 -1.30 0.04
CA SER A 148 -8.73 -1.59 1.11
C SER A 148 -7.33 -1.99 0.62
N GLY A 149 -7.23 -2.59 -0.57
CA GLY A 149 -5.96 -3.03 -1.16
C GLY A 149 -5.53 -2.28 -2.42
N MET A 150 -6.20 -1.19 -2.80
CA MET A 150 -5.93 -0.49 -4.08
C MET A 150 -5.09 0.79 -3.94
N GLY A 151 -5.01 1.37 -2.74
CA GLY A 151 -4.25 2.61 -2.53
C GLY A 151 -4.76 3.77 -3.38
N THR A 152 -3.84 4.44 -4.09
CA THR A 152 -4.13 5.50 -5.07
C THR A 152 -4.26 4.98 -6.50
N SER A 153 -4.21 3.65 -6.70
CA SER A 153 -4.29 3.03 -8.02
C SER A 153 -5.63 3.35 -8.69
N GLY A 154 -5.57 4.01 -9.86
CA GLY A 154 -6.75 4.40 -10.65
C GLY A 154 -7.78 5.23 -9.87
N PHE A 155 -7.39 5.84 -8.75
CA PHE A 155 -8.28 6.50 -7.80
C PHE A 155 -9.40 5.61 -7.21
N VAL A 156 -9.28 4.28 -7.28
CA VAL A 156 -10.32 3.35 -6.84
C VAL A 156 -10.59 3.49 -5.36
N GLY A 157 -9.54 3.61 -4.54
CA GLY A 157 -9.67 3.78 -3.10
C GLY A 157 -10.33 5.10 -2.70
N GLN A 158 -10.03 6.15 -3.46
CA GLN A 158 -10.53 7.50 -3.26
C GLN A 158 -12.02 7.56 -3.60
N ILE A 159 -12.42 7.02 -4.76
CA ILE A 159 -13.82 6.95 -5.20
C ILE A 159 -14.66 6.13 -4.22
N ALA A 160 -14.15 4.98 -3.78
CA ALA A 160 -14.85 4.14 -2.82
C ALA A 160 -15.02 4.82 -1.45
N SER A 161 -13.98 5.49 -0.95
CA SER A 161 -14.06 6.22 0.33
C SER A 161 -14.98 7.44 0.23
N PHE A 162 -15.01 8.09 -0.93
CA PHE A 162 -15.94 9.18 -1.21
C PHE A 162 -17.40 8.70 -1.24
N THR A 163 -17.64 7.51 -1.80
CA THR A 163 -18.97 6.87 -1.80
C THR A 163 -19.41 6.49 -0.39
N ALA A 164 -18.47 6.05 0.46
CA ALA A 164 -18.76 5.64 1.84
C ALA A 164 -18.95 6.80 2.83
N ASN A 165 -18.24 7.93 2.64
CA ASN A 165 -18.20 9.03 3.62
C ASN A 165 -18.79 10.36 3.09
N GLY A 166 -19.11 10.44 1.80
CA GLY A 166 -19.69 11.62 1.14
C GLY A 166 -18.70 12.77 0.88
N MET A 167 -19.23 13.88 0.34
CA MET A 167 -18.45 15.07 -0.09
C MET A 167 -17.62 15.71 1.05
N SER A 168 -18.08 15.58 2.30
CA SER A 168 -17.37 16.08 3.48
C SER A 168 -15.99 15.43 3.70
N TYR A 169 -15.73 14.29 3.05
CA TYR A 169 -14.48 13.55 3.12
C TYR A 169 -13.35 14.14 2.26
N LEU A 170 -13.65 15.03 1.32
CA LEU A 170 -12.67 15.56 0.36
C LEU A 170 -11.40 16.14 1.03
N PRO A 171 -11.49 16.95 2.10
CA PRO A 171 -10.29 17.47 2.77
C PRO A 171 -9.46 16.36 3.43
N THR A 172 -10.13 15.42 4.11
CA THR A 172 -9.48 14.29 4.78
C THR A 172 -8.76 13.40 3.76
N MET A 173 -9.38 13.15 2.60
CA MET A 173 -8.76 12.38 1.52
C MET A 173 -7.46 13.03 1.04
N ILE A 174 -7.49 14.33 0.75
CA ILE A 174 -6.31 15.06 0.27
C ILE A 174 -5.19 15.00 1.30
N ILE A 175 -5.54 15.18 2.58
CA ILE A 175 -4.58 15.18 3.68
C ILE A 175 -4.00 13.79 3.92
N LEU A 176 -4.82 12.76 4.08
CA LEU A 176 -4.38 11.41 4.46
C LEU A 176 -3.86 10.57 3.30
N HIS A 177 -4.39 10.72 2.08
CA HIS A 177 -3.98 9.87 0.95
C HIS A 177 -2.84 10.47 0.13
N PHE A 178 -2.64 11.79 0.17
CA PHE A 178 -1.65 12.46 -0.68
C PHE A 178 -0.65 13.30 0.12
N LEU A 179 -1.12 14.29 0.87
CA LEU A 179 -0.25 15.30 1.47
C LEU A 179 0.61 14.74 2.61
N LEU A 180 0.00 14.09 3.61
CA LEU A 180 0.74 13.51 4.72
C LEU A 180 1.64 12.35 4.30
N PRO A 181 1.21 11.41 3.42
CA PRO A 181 2.09 10.41 2.83
C PRO A 181 3.34 11.02 2.18
N ALA A 182 3.14 12.06 1.35
CA ALA A 182 4.22 12.74 0.66
C ALA A 182 5.21 13.37 1.64
N ILE A 183 4.70 14.17 2.60
CA ILE A 183 5.53 14.91 3.55
C ILE A 183 6.29 13.94 4.47
N LEU A 184 5.60 13.00 5.12
CA LEU A 184 6.25 12.08 6.07
C LEU A 184 7.29 11.21 5.38
N THR A 185 6.95 10.64 4.22
CA THR A 185 7.89 9.80 3.48
C THR A 185 9.10 10.62 3.02
N PHE A 186 8.89 11.83 2.49
CA PHE A 186 9.98 12.69 2.03
C PHE A 186 10.92 13.11 3.16
N ILE A 187 10.39 13.43 4.35
CA ILE A 187 11.21 13.74 5.52
C ILE A 187 12.09 12.55 5.88
N ILE A 188 11.51 11.35 6.01
CA ILE A 188 12.25 10.14 6.39
C ILE A 188 13.28 9.78 5.31
N TYR A 189 12.91 9.89 4.03
CA TYR A 189 13.80 9.71 2.89
C TYR A 189 15.01 10.66 2.94
N LYS A 190 14.79 11.97 3.15
CA LYS A 190 15.89 12.95 3.23
C LYS A 190 16.82 12.66 4.41
N LEU A 191 16.30 12.20 5.55
CA LEU A 191 17.12 11.78 6.69
C LEU A 191 18.00 10.57 6.34
N LEU A 192 17.44 9.55 5.66
CA LEU A 192 18.20 8.36 5.23
C LEU A 192 19.21 8.69 4.11
N LYS A 193 18.85 9.57 3.18
CA LYS A 193 19.76 10.07 2.12
C LYS A 193 20.92 10.85 2.72
N LYS A 194 20.67 11.72 3.72
CA LYS A 194 21.73 12.46 4.44
C LYS A 194 22.68 11.52 5.20
N LYS A 195 22.17 10.41 5.73
CA LYS A 195 22.98 9.37 6.38
C LYS A 195 23.71 8.44 5.38
N GLY A 196 23.48 8.59 4.08
CA GLY A 196 24.13 7.80 3.03
C GLY A 196 23.54 6.40 2.81
N TYR A 197 22.40 6.08 3.46
CA TYR A 197 21.73 4.79 3.30
C TYR A 197 20.93 4.67 1.99
N ILE A 198 20.50 5.80 1.44
CA ILE A 198 19.84 5.89 0.13
C ILE A 198 20.68 6.82 -0.73
N LYS A 199 21.04 6.36 -1.93
CA LYS A 199 21.86 7.11 -2.88
C LYS A 199 21.01 7.56 -4.08
N ALA A 200 21.51 8.56 -4.81
CA ALA A 200 20.88 8.97 -6.06
C ALA A 200 20.94 7.82 -7.07
N GLY A 201 19.84 7.57 -7.76
CA GLY A 201 19.68 6.44 -8.68
C GLY A 201 19.17 5.14 -8.05
N ASP A 202 19.07 5.05 -6.72
CA ASP A 202 18.53 3.85 -6.07
C ASP A 202 17.04 3.61 -6.40
N LEU A 203 16.30 4.66 -6.80
CA LEU A 203 14.88 4.58 -7.16
C LEU A 203 14.63 4.68 -8.66
N LYS A 204 15.69 4.66 -9.48
CA LYS A 204 15.59 4.76 -10.94
C LYS A 204 14.96 3.51 -11.54
N ILE A 205 14.02 3.69 -12.45
CA ILE A 205 13.33 2.64 -13.21
C ILE A 205 13.80 2.67 -14.66
#